data_AF-B4FKJ9-F1
#
_entry.id   AF-B4FKJ9-F1
#
_cell.length_a   1.000
_cell.length_b   1.000
_cell.length_c   1.000
_cell.angle_alpha   90.00
_cell.angle_beta   90.00
_cell.angle_gamma   90.00
#
_symmetry.space_group_name_H-M   'P 1'
#
loop_
_entity.id
_entity.type
_entity.pdbx_description
1 polymer ?
#
loop_
_entity_poly.entity_id
_entity_poly.type
_entity_poly.pdbx_seq_one_letter_code
_entity_poly.pdbx_strand_id
1 'polypeptide(L)'
;MFRSSTHAVLAAVNKPASELSSYQRKVFRVADHAGVALAGLTADGRVLSRFLRNECINHSFVYEAPLPVSRLALKLADKAQVCTQRSWKRPYGVGLLVAGLDESGAHLYYNCPSGNYFEYQAFAIGSRSQAAKTFLERRFQGYNDYTPEQLIKDALSAIKETLQGEKLSSSNCTVAIVGRKEDGTIEPFEMIGAARIQELIDSMEVAEEAPAEEASSMQEEERGPEDAAAAAPAPMDI
;
A
#
# COMPACT_ATOMS: atom_id res chain seq x y z
N MET A 1 2.82 -0.23 -2.00
CA MET A 1 3.33 -1.30 -1.12
C MET A 1 4.81 -1.12 -0.97
N PHE A 2 5.37 -1.42 0.19
CA PHE A 2 6.81 -1.38 0.41
C PHE A 2 7.19 -2.23 1.61
N ARG A 3 8.48 -2.51 1.71
CA ARG A 3 9.09 -3.26 2.80
C ARG A 3 10.12 -2.42 3.54
N SER A 4 10.28 -2.72 4.81
CA SER A 4 11.44 -2.42 5.63
C SER A 4 12.37 -3.64 5.64
N SER A 5 13.39 -3.62 6.47
CA SER A 5 14.23 -4.79 6.79
C SER A 5 13.43 -5.86 7.53
N THR A 6 12.52 -5.45 8.43
CA THR A 6 11.82 -6.33 9.37
C THR A 6 10.35 -6.60 9.02
N HIS A 7 9.70 -5.68 8.32
CA HIS A 7 8.25 -5.72 8.04
C HIS A 7 7.96 -5.42 6.56
N ALA A 8 6.86 -5.96 6.03
CA ALA A 8 6.32 -5.61 4.72
C ALA A 8 4.84 -5.26 4.83
N VAL A 9 4.42 -4.23 4.09
CA VAL A 9 3.04 -3.72 4.12
C VAL A 9 2.38 -3.77 2.75
N LEU A 10 1.15 -4.30 2.74
CA LEU A 10 0.24 -4.30 1.60
C LEU A 10 -1.00 -3.43 1.90
N ALA A 11 -1.08 -2.27 1.28
CA ALA A 11 -2.22 -1.36 1.29
C ALA A 11 -2.94 -1.26 -0.08
N ALA A 12 -4.22 -1.57 -0.14
CA ALA A 12 -5.03 -1.53 -1.36
C ALA A 12 -6.23 -0.58 -1.23
N VAL A 13 -6.57 0.09 -2.34
CA VAL A 13 -7.77 0.92 -2.43
C VAL A 13 -8.99 0.05 -2.74
N ASN A 14 -10.01 0.17 -1.90
CA ASN A 14 -11.32 -0.44 -2.07
C ASN A 14 -12.28 0.61 -2.63
N LYS A 15 -12.68 0.45 -3.90
CA LYS A 15 -13.73 1.26 -4.49
C LYS A 15 -14.97 0.40 -4.68
N PRO A 16 -16.07 0.64 -3.96
CA PRO A 16 -17.33 -0.05 -4.22
C PRO A 16 -17.90 0.40 -5.57
N ALA A 17 -18.67 -0.48 -6.23
CA ALA A 17 -19.30 -0.15 -7.51
C ALA A 17 -20.51 0.78 -7.32
N SER A 18 -21.15 0.70 -6.15
CA SER A 18 -22.26 1.54 -5.71
C SER A 18 -22.27 1.59 -4.18
N GLU A 19 -22.97 2.56 -3.59
CA GLU A 19 -23.04 2.75 -2.13
C GLU A 19 -23.60 1.52 -1.39
N LEU A 20 -24.48 0.76 -2.04
CA LEU A 20 -25.10 -0.46 -1.49
C LEU A 20 -24.25 -1.71 -1.73
N SER A 21 -23.16 -1.61 -2.49
CA SER A 21 -22.35 -2.76 -2.87
C SER A 21 -21.15 -2.92 -1.95
N SER A 22 -20.95 -4.14 -1.44
CA SER A 22 -19.71 -4.50 -0.75
C SER A 22 -18.52 -4.39 -1.71
N TYR A 23 -17.41 -3.82 -1.23
CA TYR A 23 -16.18 -3.80 -2.01
C TYR A 23 -15.62 -5.21 -2.22
N GLN A 24 -14.92 -5.40 -3.33
CA GLN A 24 -14.23 -6.64 -3.62
C GLN A 24 -12.89 -6.64 -2.90
N ARG A 25 -12.66 -7.63 -2.03
CA ARG A 25 -11.38 -7.79 -1.34
C ARG A 25 -10.25 -7.95 -2.36
N LYS A 26 -9.20 -7.14 -2.21
CA LYS A 26 -8.00 -7.14 -3.06
C LYS A 26 -6.76 -7.71 -2.35
N VAL A 27 -6.81 -7.85 -1.03
CA VAL A 27 -5.72 -8.41 -0.24
C VAL A 27 -6.15 -9.78 0.30
N PHE A 28 -5.27 -10.77 0.16
CA PHE A 28 -5.51 -12.15 0.56
C PHE A 28 -4.32 -12.70 1.33
N ARG A 29 -4.59 -13.31 2.48
CA ARG A 29 -3.62 -14.11 3.20
C ARG A 29 -3.37 -15.42 2.47
N VAL A 30 -2.11 -15.71 2.15
CA VAL A 30 -1.72 -16.96 1.47
C VAL A 30 -1.26 -17.99 2.48
N ALA A 31 -0.34 -17.58 3.36
CA ALA A 31 0.19 -18.35 4.48
C ALA A 31 0.26 -17.45 5.72
N ASP A 32 0.80 -17.96 6.82
CA ASP A 32 1.03 -17.13 8.00
C ASP A 32 2.17 -16.14 7.77
N HIS A 33 3.22 -16.51 7.04
CA HIS A 33 4.36 -15.62 6.74
C HIS A 33 4.21 -14.84 5.42
N ALA A 34 3.11 -14.98 4.67
CA ALA A 34 2.97 -14.36 3.34
C ALA A 34 1.52 -14.01 2.95
N GLY A 35 1.37 -12.90 2.24
CA GLY A 35 0.11 -12.42 1.68
C GLY A 35 0.28 -11.79 0.30
N VAL A 36 -0.84 -11.62 -0.39
CA VAL A 36 -0.88 -11.09 -1.75
C VAL A 36 -1.91 -9.98 -1.89
N ALA A 37 -1.55 -8.96 -2.66
CA ALA A 37 -2.46 -7.93 -3.14
C ALA A 37 -2.61 -8.04 -4.67
N LEU A 38 -3.83 -7.88 -5.16
CA LEU A 38 -4.15 -7.99 -6.58
C LEU A 38 -4.53 -6.65 -7.20
N ALA A 39 -4.18 -6.47 -8.48
CA ALA A 39 -4.77 -5.45 -9.34
C ALA A 39 -5.07 -6.01 -10.73
N GLY A 40 -6.28 -5.75 -11.23
CA GLY A 40 -6.79 -6.31 -12.48
C GLY A 40 -8.03 -7.19 -12.24
N LEU A 41 -8.17 -8.26 -13.01
CA LEU A 41 -9.30 -9.19 -12.94
C LEU A 41 -9.31 -9.96 -11.61
N THR A 42 -10.24 -9.60 -10.72
CA THR A 42 -10.31 -10.18 -9.36
C THR A 42 -10.61 -11.68 -9.36
N ALA A 43 -11.28 -12.20 -10.39
CA ALA A 43 -11.52 -13.63 -10.56
C ALA A 43 -10.21 -14.42 -10.73
N ASP A 44 -9.32 -13.94 -11.62
CA ASP A 44 -8.01 -14.55 -11.85
C ASP A 44 -7.14 -14.45 -10.60
N GLY A 45 -7.16 -13.30 -9.93
CA GLY A 45 -6.40 -13.08 -8.70
C GLY A 45 -6.81 -14.05 -7.58
N ARG A 46 -8.10 -14.38 -7.45
CA ARG A 46 -8.57 -15.39 -6.49
C ARG A 46 -8.09 -16.79 -6.84
N VAL A 47 -8.08 -17.15 -8.12
CA VAL A 47 -7.57 -18.46 -8.57
C VAL A 47 -6.08 -18.59 -8.27
N LEU A 48 -5.29 -17.54 -8.56
CA LEU A 48 -3.87 -17.52 -8.26
C LEU A 48 -3.59 -17.52 -6.76
N SER A 49 -4.36 -16.78 -5.96
CA SER A 49 -4.23 -16.78 -4.49
C SER A 49 -4.48 -18.16 -3.88
N ARG A 50 -5.49 -18.89 -4.39
CA ARG A 50 -5.76 -20.28 -3.97
C ARG A 50 -4.64 -21.22 -4.38
N PHE A 51 -4.12 -21.07 -5.60
CA PHE A 51 -2.97 -21.84 -6.05
C PHE A 51 -1.76 -21.64 -5.13
N LEU A 52 -1.41 -20.38 -4.81
CA LEU A 52 -0.30 -20.06 -3.92
C LEU A 52 -0.49 -20.65 -2.52
N ARG A 53 -1.71 -20.60 -1.99
CA ARG A 53 -2.02 -21.21 -0.69
C ARG A 53 -1.77 -22.71 -0.70
N ASN A 54 -2.19 -23.40 -1.75
CA ASN A 54 -1.93 -24.83 -1.90
C ASN A 54 -0.43 -25.12 -1.99
N GLU A 55 0.34 -24.31 -2.73
CA GLU A 55 1.80 -24.48 -2.80
C GLU A 55 2.48 -24.30 -1.44
N CYS A 56 2.04 -23.31 -0.64
CA CYS A 56 2.54 -23.13 0.73
C CYS A 56 2.21 -24.32 1.63
N ILE A 57 0.97 -24.81 1.60
CA ILE A 57 0.54 -25.96 2.41
C ILE A 57 1.31 -27.22 2.00
N ASN A 58 1.41 -27.48 0.70
CA ASN A 58 2.13 -28.64 0.18
C ASN A 58 3.62 -28.61 0.57
N HIS A 59 4.27 -27.46 0.47
CA HIS A 59 5.67 -27.32 0.89
C HIS A 59 5.83 -27.55 2.39
N SER A 60 4.97 -26.93 3.20
CA SER A 60 4.99 -27.11 4.66
C SER A 60 4.73 -28.56 5.06
N PHE A 61 3.90 -29.29 4.31
CA PHE A 61 3.61 -30.69 4.56
C PHE A 61 4.79 -31.61 4.19
N VAL A 62 5.46 -31.34 3.06
CA VAL A 62 6.55 -32.21 2.56
C VAL A 62 7.87 -31.95 3.26
N TYR A 63 8.17 -30.69 3.56
CA TYR A 63 9.48 -30.27 4.09
C TYR A 63 9.43 -29.81 5.55
N GLU A 64 8.26 -29.83 6.19
CA GLU A 64 8.05 -29.35 7.56
C GLU A 64 8.55 -27.91 7.80
N ALA A 65 8.60 -27.11 6.73
CA ALA A 65 9.16 -25.76 6.72
C ALA A 65 8.32 -24.79 5.87
N PRO A 66 8.22 -23.51 6.26
CA PRO A 66 7.52 -22.50 5.47
C PRO A 66 8.17 -22.35 4.09
N LEU A 67 7.35 -22.11 3.07
CA LEU A 67 7.83 -21.92 1.70
C LEU A 67 8.50 -20.55 1.54
N PRO A 68 9.78 -20.47 1.14
CA PRO A 68 10.47 -19.20 0.89
C PRO A 68 9.72 -18.29 -0.07
N VAL A 69 9.69 -16.98 0.22
CA VAL A 69 8.88 -16.01 -0.55
C VAL A 69 9.37 -15.90 -2.00
N SER A 70 10.69 -15.97 -2.20
CA SER A 70 11.33 -16.01 -3.52
C SER A 70 10.85 -17.20 -4.36
N ARG A 71 10.79 -18.40 -3.76
CA ARG A 71 10.31 -19.62 -4.41
C ARG A 71 8.81 -19.56 -4.68
N LEU A 72 8.03 -18.93 -3.80
CA LEU A 72 6.61 -18.68 -4.01
C LEU A 72 6.37 -17.76 -5.23
N ALA A 73 7.16 -16.69 -5.36
CA ALA A 73 7.10 -15.77 -6.49
C ALA A 73 7.50 -16.46 -7.81
N LEU A 74 8.51 -17.33 -7.79
CA LEU A 74 8.89 -18.15 -8.95
C LEU A 74 7.78 -19.10 -9.39
N LYS A 75 7.17 -19.84 -8.46
CA LYS A 75 6.03 -20.74 -8.76
C LYS A 75 4.85 -19.98 -9.36
N LEU A 76 4.61 -18.75 -8.91
CA LEU A 76 3.60 -17.87 -9.48
C LEU A 76 3.93 -17.48 -10.92
N ALA A 77 5.18 -17.07 -11.16
CA ALA A 77 5.69 -16.71 -12.47
C ALA A 77 5.58 -17.86 -13.48
N ASP A 78 6.02 -19.06 -13.12
CA ASP A 78 5.93 -20.24 -13.98
C ASP A 78 4.47 -20.54 -14.35
N LYS A 79 3.56 -20.46 -13.37
CA LYS A 79 2.13 -20.66 -13.63
C LYS A 79 1.56 -19.62 -14.60
N ALA A 80 1.95 -18.36 -14.46
CA ALA A 80 1.51 -17.30 -15.36
C ALA A 80 2.09 -17.48 -16.77
N GLN A 81 3.38 -17.82 -16.87
CA GLN A 81 4.12 -18.01 -18.12
C GLN A 81 3.61 -19.20 -18.94
N VAL A 82 3.08 -20.25 -18.31
CA VAL A 82 2.44 -21.37 -19.04
C VAL A 82 1.21 -20.89 -19.82
N CYS A 83 0.48 -19.91 -19.30
CA CYS A 83 -0.71 -19.37 -19.97
C CYS A 83 -0.38 -18.44 -21.14
N THR A 84 0.87 -17.98 -21.28
CA THR A 84 1.30 -17.18 -22.43
C THR A 84 1.87 -18.03 -23.57
N GLN A 85 2.36 -19.24 -23.27
CA GLN A 85 2.90 -20.16 -24.28
C GLN A 85 1.85 -21.08 -24.90
N ARG A 86 0.75 -21.36 -24.21
CA ARG A 86 -0.28 -22.29 -24.69
C ARG A 86 -1.41 -21.53 -25.38
N SER A 87 -1.51 -21.66 -26.70
CA SER A 87 -2.50 -20.98 -27.55
C SER A 87 -3.96 -21.11 -27.08
N TRP A 88 -4.35 -22.25 -26.51
CA TRP A 88 -5.72 -22.49 -26.03
C TRP A 88 -6.02 -21.88 -24.65
N LYS A 89 -5.02 -21.27 -23.98
CA LYS A 89 -5.20 -20.59 -22.70
C LYS A 89 -5.08 -19.09 -22.91
N ARG A 90 -5.93 -18.34 -22.19
CA ARG A 90 -5.74 -16.90 -22.04
C ARG A 90 -4.73 -16.60 -20.92
N PRO A 91 -3.88 -15.56 -21.06
CA PRO A 91 -3.09 -15.04 -19.95
C PRO A 91 -3.96 -14.61 -18.77
N TYR A 92 -3.39 -14.62 -17.57
CA TYR A 92 -4.05 -14.08 -16.38
C TYR A 92 -4.10 -12.56 -16.46
N GLY A 93 -5.27 -11.95 -16.34
CA GLY A 93 -5.41 -10.49 -16.44
C GLY A 93 -5.21 -9.77 -15.11
N VAL A 94 -4.22 -10.20 -14.31
CA VAL A 94 -4.01 -9.70 -12.95
C VAL A 94 -2.52 -9.60 -12.65
N GLY A 95 -2.09 -8.44 -12.14
CA GLY A 95 -0.79 -8.27 -11.49
C GLY A 95 -0.92 -8.57 -10.00
N LEU A 96 0.07 -9.26 -9.44
CA LEU A 96 0.12 -9.55 -8.01
C LEU A 96 1.33 -8.88 -7.36
N LEU A 97 1.12 -8.37 -6.16
CA LEU A 97 2.19 -8.04 -5.22
C LEU A 97 2.18 -9.09 -4.12
N VAL A 98 3.29 -9.78 -3.97
CA VAL A 98 3.50 -10.79 -2.93
C VAL A 98 4.39 -10.18 -1.87
N ALA A 99 3.86 -10.03 -0.66
CA ALA A 99 4.65 -9.62 0.50
C ALA A 99 4.78 -10.81 1.45
N GLY A 100 5.97 -11.01 2.00
CA GLY A 100 6.17 -12.05 2.98
C GLY A 100 7.44 -11.84 3.77
N LEU A 101 7.59 -12.63 4.82
CA LEU A 101 8.77 -12.71 5.64
C LEU A 101 9.43 -14.07 5.44
N ASP A 102 10.74 -14.07 5.26
CA ASP A 102 11.58 -15.26 5.17
C ASP A 102 12.74 -15.14 6.16
N GLU A 103 13.61 -16.16 6.23
CA GLU A 103 14.81 -16.13 7.08
C GLU A 103 15.74 -14.96 6.74
N SER A 104 15.80 -14.55 5.47
CA SER A 104 16.57 -13.39 5.00
C SER A 104 15.93 -12.03 5.31
N GLY A 105 14.69 -11.99 5.81
CA GLY A 105 13.98 -10.78 6.15
C GLY A 105 12.69 -10.58 5.35
N ALA A 106 12.22 -9.34 5.31
CA ALA A 106 11.00 -8.99 4.58
C ALA A 106 11.26 -8.90 3.07
N HIS A 107 10.32 -9.41 2.28
CA HIS A 107 10.40 -9.42 0.82
C HIS A 107 9.11 -8.90 0.18
N LEU A 108 9.27 -8.20 -0.94
CA LEU A 108 8.16 -7.72 -1.76
C LEU A 108 8.45 -8.03 -3.23
N TYR A 109 7.65 -8.92 -3.82
CA TYR A 109 7.74 -9.29 -5.21
C TYR A 109 6.56 -8.76 -6.01
N TYR A 110 6.86 -8.20 -7.18
CA TYR A 110 5.85 -7.94 -8.20
C TYR A 110 5.87 -9.08 -9.22
N ASN A 111 4.69 -9.61 -9.52
CA ASN A 111 4.48 -10.60 -10.56
C ASN A 111 3.57 -10.05 -11.65
N CYS A 112 4.07 -10.09 -12.88
CA CYS A 112 3.37 -9.67 -14.08
C CYS A 112 2.67 -10.88 -14.74
N PRO A 113 1.48 -10.69 -15.35
CA PRO A 113 0.82 -11.66 -16.22
C PRO A 113 1.71 -12.38 -17.25
N SER A 114 2.79 -11.73 -17.70
CA SER A 114 3.74 -12.28 -18.67
C SER A 114 4.64 -13.39 -18.11
N GLY A 115 4.64 -13.59 -16.79
CA GLY A 115 5.59 -14.46 -16.10
C GLY A 115 6.84 -13.74 -15.59
N ASN A 116 6.98 -12.44 -15.84
CA ASN A 116 8.09 -11.67 -15.28
C ASN A 116 7.81 -11.40 -13.79
N TYR A 117 8.83 -11.62 -12.95
CA TYR A 117 8.76 -11.26 -11.54
C TYR A 117 10.05 -10.57 -11.11
N PHE A 118 9.91 -9.59 -10.22
CA PHE A 118 11.04 -8.81 -9.71
C PHE A 118 10.80 -8.46 -8.25
N GLU A 119 11.89 -8.42 -7.49
CA GLU A 119 11.88 -7.93 -6.12
C GLU A 119 12.00 -6.41 -6.10
N TYR A 120 11.23 -5.76 -5.23
CA TYR A 120 11.25 -4.31 -5.07
C TYR A 120 11.29 -3.93 -3.59
N GLN A 121 11.94 -2.82 -3.26
CA GLN A 121 11.76 -2.21 -1.93
C GLN A 121 10.35 -1.63 -1.79
N ALA A 122 9.88 -0.95 -2.82
CA ALA A 122 8.60 -0.28 -2.88
C ALA A 122 8.04 -0.38 -4.30
N PHE A 123 6.77 -0.75 -4.41
CA PHE A 123 6.08 -0.82 -5.69
C PHE A 123 4.57 -0.62 -5.54
N ALA A 124 3.95 -0.10 -6.60
CA ALA A 124 2.51 0.08 -6.69
C ALA A 124 2.00 -0.42 -8.05
N ILE A 125 0.80 -1.00 -8.05
CA ILE A 125 0.14 -1.55 -9.24
C ILE A 125 -1.30 -1.05 -9.32
N GLY A 126 -1.90 -1.11 -10.51
CA GLY A 126 -3.27 -0.69 -10.76
C GLY A 126 -3.39 0.75 -11.28
N SER A 127 -4.62 1.25 -11.29
CA SER A 127 -4.97 2.58 -11.76
C SER A 127 -4.27 3.66 -10.92
N ARG A 128 -3.62 4.62 -11.58
CA ARG A 128 -2.90 5.73 -10.93
C ARG A 128 -1.76 5.29 -10.01
N SER A 129 -1.22 4.09 -10.22
CA SER A 129 -0.03 3.61 -9.52
C SER A 129 1.19 4.53 -9.70
N GLN A 130 1.23 5.36 -10.75
CA GLN A 130 2.31 6.32 -10.96
C GLN A 130 2.40 7.36 -9.84
N ALA A 131 1.27 7.92 -9.36
CA ALA A 131 1.28 8.89 -8.26
C ALA A 131 1.83 8.26 -6.97
N ALA A 132 1.37 7.05 -6.65
CA ALA A 132 1.90 6.27 -5.52
C ALA A 132 3.40 5.96 -5.68
N LYS A 133 3.88 5.62 -6.90
CA LYS A 133 5.31 5.39 -7.15
C LYS A 133 6.13 6.65 -6.90
N THR A 134 5.71 7.80 -7.43
CA THR A 134 6.41 9.07 -7.21
C THR A 134 6.49 9.42 -5.72
N PHE A 135 5.42 9.20 -4.97
CA PHE A 135 5.43 9.38 -3.52
C PHE A 135 6.44 8.42 -2.85
N LEU A 136 6.38 7.14 -3.23
CA LEU A 136 7.25 6.12 -2.64
C LEU A 136 8.73 6.34 -2.98
N GLU A 137 9.05 6.84 -4.17
CA GLU A 137 10.41 7.16 -4.61
C GLU A 137 11.04 8.28 -3.79
N ARG A 138 10.26 9.30 -3.40
CA ARG A 138 10.75 10.43 -2.58
C ARG A 138 11.23 10.01 -1.20
N ARG A 139 10.65 8.96 -0.62
CA ARG A 139 10.95 8.45 0.73
C ARG A 139 11.78 7.16 0.73
N PHE A 140 12.29 6.76 -0.43
CA PHE A 140 12.97 5.47 -0.63
C PHE A 140 14.14 5.21 0.33
N GLN A 141 14.94 6.24 0.63
CA GLN A 141 16.16 6.11 1.41
C GLN A 141 15.90 5.69 2.87
N GLY A 142 14.73 6.03 3.43
CA GLY A 142 14.41 5.77 4.84
C GLY A 142 13.81 4.38 5.11
N TYR A 143 13.32 3.66 4.09
CA TYR A 143 12.43 2.52 4.33
C TYR A 143 13.03 1.36 5.14
N ASN A 144 14.35 1.16 5.11
CA ASN A 144 14.97 0.04 5.83
C ASN A 144 14.90 0.18 7.35
N ASP A 145 14.82 1.41 7.85
CA ASP A 145 14.86 1.75 9.28
C ASP A 145 13.48 2.13 9.82
N TYR A 146 12.43 2.00 9.01
CA TYR A 146 11.08 2.36 9.41
C TYR A 146 10.51 1.42 10.46
N THR A 147 9.82 2.01 11.43
CA THR A 147 8.97 1.28 12.37
C THR A 147 7.69 0.77 11.69
N PRO A 148 7.02 -0.26 12.24
CA PRO A 148 5.76 -0.77 11.70
C PRO A 148 4.69 0.31 11.53
N GLU A 149 4.61 1.23 12.49
CA GLU A 149 3.64 2.31 12.45
C GLU A 149 3.97 3.33 11.34
N GLN A 150 5.23 3.70 11.18
CA GLN A 150 5.67 4.58 10.09
C GLN A 150 5.41 3.95 8.71
N LEU A 151 5.65 2.65 8.56
CA LEU A 151 5.33 1.90 7.34
C LEU A 151 3.83 1.98 7.01
N ILE A 152 2.96 1.78 8.00
CA ILE A 152 1.52 1.85 7.79
C ILE A 152 1.12 3.28 7.42
N LYS A 153 1.74 4.28 8.07
CA LYS A 153 1.43 5.69 7.81
C LYS A 153 1.77 6.10 6.38
N ASP A 154 2.99 5.81 5.94
CA ASP A 154 3.42 6.10 4.57
C ASP A 154 2.63 5.28 3.52
N ALA A 155 2.16 4.07 3.86
CA ALA A 155 1.30 3.30 2.97
C ALA A 155 -0.08 3.95 2.77
N LEU A 156 -0.65 4.52 3.81
CA LEU A 156 -1.91 5.27 3.75
C LEU A 156 -1.74 6.59 2.99
N SER A 157 -0.65 7.33 3.23
CA SER A 157 -0.32 8.54 2.46
C SER A 157 -0.12 8.21 0.97
N ALA A 158 0.59 7.12 0.64
CA ALA A 158 0.74 6.68 -0.75
C ALA A 158 -0.60 6.33 -1.41
N ILE A 159 -1.56 5.80 -0.65
CA ILE A 159 -2.93 5.59 -1.12
C ILE A 159 -3.66 6.91 -1.33
N LYS A 160 -3.55 7.86 -0.40
CA LYS A 160 -4.20 9.18 -0.47
C LYS A 160 -3.86 9.89 -1.77
N GLU A 161 -2.59 9.84 -2.19
CA GLU A 161 -2.12 10.39 -3.49
C GLU A 161 -2.78 9.76 -4.72
N THR A 162 -3.38 8.56 -4.60
CA THR A 162 -4.10 7.89 -5.70
C THR A 162 -5.59 8.20 -5.72
N LEU A 163 -6.14 8.80 -4.67
CA LEU A 163 -7.54 9.18 -4.55
C LEU A 163 -7.75 10.56 -5.21
N GLN A 164 -8.69 10.66 -6.14
CA GLN A 164 -8.97 11.90 -6.88
C GLN A 164 -9.93 12.81 -6.11
N GLY A 165 -9.46 13.42 -5.03
CA GLY A 165 -10.28 14.31 -4.19
C GLY A 165 -11.30 13.59 -3.30
N GLU A 166 -11.32 12.25 -3.31
CA GLU A 166 -12.02 11.45 -2.31
C GLU A 166 -11.20 11.42 -1.02
N LYS A 167 -11.84 11.67 0.13
CA LYS A 167 -11.16 11.54 1.43
C LYS A 167 -10.80 10.07 1.70
N LEU A 168 -9.64 9.87 2.31
CA LEU A 168 -9.21 8.56 2.75
C LEU A 168 -10.06 8.16 3.97
N SER A 169 -10.72 7.01 3.88
CA SER A 169 -11.50 6.44 4.99
C SER A 169 -11.13 4.98 5.21
N SER A 170 -11.45 4.47 6.40
CA SER A 170 -11.28 3.05 6.74
C SER A 170 -12.11 2.10 5.85
N SER A 171 -13.21 2.58 5.23
CA SER A 171 -14.00 1.78 4.27
C SER A 171 -13.31 1.64 2.91
N ASN A 172 -12.53 2.65 2.52
CA ASN A 172 -11.99 2.79 1.17
C ASN A 172 -10.56 2.26 1.05
N CYS A 173 -9.97 1.77 2.14
CA CYS A 173 -8.65 1.15 2.13
C CYS A 173 -8.64 -0.18 2.89
N THR A 174 -7.74 -1.07 2.47
CA THR A 174 -7.36 -2.26 3.25
C THR A 174 -5.86 -2.17 3.44
N VAL A 175 -5.39 -2.33 4.67
CA VAL A 175 -3.97 -2.45 4.97
C VAL A 175 -3.72 -3.80 5.63
N ALA A 176 -2.65 -4.46 5.23
CA ALA A 176 -2.16 -5.67 5.85
C ALA A 176 -0.65 -5.57 6.06
N ILE A 177 -0.19 -6.17 7.15
CA ILE A 177 1.21 -6.16 7.56
C ILE A 177 1.66 -7.59 7.84
N VAL A 178 2.93 -7.84 7.55
CA VAL A 178 3.67 -9.03 7.98
C VAL A 178 5.04 -8.57 8.43
N GLY A 179 5.58 -9.19 9.47
CA GLY A 179 6.91 -8.83 9.92
C GLY A 179 7.37 -9.65 11.09
N ARG A 180 8.42 -9.16 11.74
CA ARG A 180 9.08 -9.83 12.85
C ARG A 180 9.14 -8.87 14.03
N LYS A 181 8.66 -9.33 15.19
CA LYS A 181 8.84 -8.60 16.46
C LYS A 181 10.32 -8.54 16.83
N GLU A 182 10.65 -7.60 17.70
CA GLU A 182 11.98 -7.45 18.29
C GLU A 182 12.45 -8.75 18.98
N ASP A 183 11.53 -9.52 19.56
CA ASP A 183 11.78 -10.84 20.17
C ASP A 183 12.10 -11.96 19.16
N GLY A 184 12.17 -11.64 17.87
CA GLY A 184 12.46 -12.58 16.80
C GLY A 184 11.29 -13.49 16.42
N THR A 185 10.11 -13.30 17.02
CA THR A 185 8.88 -14.04 16.68
C THR A 185 8.28 -13.47 15.39
N ILE A 186 7.88 -14.36 14.48
CA ILE A 186 7.22 -13.99 13.22
C ILE A 186 5.79 -13.55 13.55
N GLU A 187 5.42 -12.33 13.18
CA GLU A 187 4.03 -11.89 13.19
C GLU A 187 3.34 -12.43 11.94
N PRO A 188 2.21 -13.15 12.11
CA PRO A 188 1.48 -13.65 10.97
C PRO A 188 0.91 -12.49 10.15
N PHE A 189 0.75 -12.72 8.85
CA PHE A 189 0.14 -11.78 7.93
C PHE A 189 -1.29 -11.47 8.39
N GLU A 190 -1.48 -10.24 8.85
CA GLU A 190 -2.74 -9.78 9.43
C GLU A 190 -3.25 -8.55 8.68
N MET A 191 -4.57 -8.52 8.46
CA MET A 191 -5.26 -7.33 7.93
C MET A 191 -5.62 -6.44 9.11
N ILE A 192 -5.19 -5.19 9.07
CA ILE A 192 -5.43 -4.22 10.14
C ILE A 192 -6.93 -3.92 10.20
N GLY A 193 -7.48 -3.91 11.41
CA GLY A 193 -8.88 -3.60 11.66
C GLY A 193 -9.25 -2.18 11.25
N ALA A 194 -10.51 -1.98 10.83
CA ALA A 194 -11.00 -0.68 10.36
C ALA A 194 -10.87 0.43 11.41
N ALA A 195 -11.08 0.12 12.70
CA ALA A 195 -10.93 1.08 13.79
C ALA A 195 -9.49 1.62 13.89
N ARG A 196 -8.50 0.72 13.89
CA ARG A 196 -7.08 1.10 13.93
C ARG A 196 -6.65 1.90 12.70
N ILE A 197 -7.18 1.56 11.53
CA ILE A 197 -6.94 2.34 10.32
C ILE A 197 -7.51 3.75 10.47
N GLN A 198 -8.71 3.90 11.02
CA GLN A 198 -9.33 5.22 11.22
C GLN A 198 -8.52 6.07 12.20
N GLU A 199 -8.11 5.51 13.35
CA GLU A 199 -7.24 6.21 14.31
C GLU A 199 -5.95 6.73 13.65
N LEU A 200 -5.34 5.93 12.77
CA LEU A 200 -4.13 6.31 12.05
C LEU A 200 -4.39 7.41 11.02
N ILE A 201 -5.53 7.36 10.32
CA ILE A 201 -5.95 8.42 9.38
C ILE A 201 -6.16 9.72 10.15
N ASP A 202 -6.91 9.68 11.25
CA ASP A 202 -7.20 10.86 12.07
C ASP A 202 -5.88 11.47 12.60
N SER A 203 -4.92 10.63 13.02
CA SER A 203 -3.59 11.09 13.44
C SER A 203 -2.77 11.75 12.33
N MET A 204 -3.02 11.42 11.06
CA MET A 204 -2.35 12.05 9.92
C MET A 204 -3.00 13.36 9.53
N GLU A 205 -4.32 13.45 9.59
CA GLU A 205 -5.05 14.68 9.28
C GLU A 205 -4.68 15.77 10.29
N VAL A 206 -4.62 15.44 11.59
CA VAL A 206 -4.14 16.37 12.63
C VAL A 206 -2.68 16.81 12.39
N ALA A 207 -1.82 15.89 11.95
CA ALA A 207 -0.41 16.19 11.66
C ALA A 207 -0.20 17.02 10.39
N GLU A 208 -1.15 17.01 9.45
CA GLU A 208 -1.17 17.91 8.29
C GLU A 208 -1.79 19.27 8.61
N GLU A 209 -2.75 19.33 9.55
CA GLU A 209 -3.37 20.58 10.01
C GLU A 209 -2.44 21.38 10.93
N ALA A 210 -1.63 20.74 11.78
CA ALA A 210 -0.67 21.41 12.68
C ALA A 210 0.34 22.35 11.96
N PRO A 211 1.00 21.96 10.84
CA PRO A 211 1.86 22.88 10.09
C PRO A 211 1.10 23.95 9.31
N ALA A 212 -0.20 23.76 9.04
CA ALA A 212 -1.04 24.77 8.39
C ALA A 212 -1.49 25.86 9.37
N GLU A 213 -1.79 25.49 10.62
CA GLU A 213 -2.09 26.44 11.69
C GLU A 213 -0.85 27.27 12.07
N GLU A 214 0.33 26.65 12.23
CA GLU A 214 1.57 27.39 12.53
C GLU A 214 1.99 28.35 11.40
N ALA A 215 1.81 27.96 10.14
CA ALA A 215 2.06 28.83 8.99
C ALA A 215 1.02 29.98 8.88
N SER A 216 -0.22 29.75 9.30
CA SER A 216 -1.26 30.78 9.32
C SER A 216 -1.07 31.78 10.47
N SER A 217 -0.64 31.32 11.65
CA SER A 217 -0.33 32.19 12.79
C SER A 217 0.90 33.05 12.55
N MET A 218 1.90 32.55 11.80
CA MET A 218 3.06 33.34 11.40
C MET A 218 2.72 34.41 10.34
N GLN A 219 1.73 34.17 9.47
CA GLN A 219 1.26 35.19 8.52
C GLN A 219 0.33 36.24 9.15
N GLU A 220 -0.35 35.93 10.27
CA GLU A 220 -1.12 36.92 11.02
C GLU A 220 -0.25 37.81 11.92
N GLU A 221 0.88 37.30 12.47
CA GLU A 221 1.82 38.12 13.25
C GLU A 221 2.62 39.12 12.38
N GLU A 222 2.90 38.83 11.11
CA GLU A 222 3.52 39.81 10.19
C GLU A 222 2.53 40.88 9.69
N ARG A 223 1.24 40.76 10.00
CA ARG A 223 0.19 41.60 9.41
C ARG A 223 -0.61 42.39 10.45
N GLY A 224 0.08 43.25 11.20
CA GLY A 224 -0.56 44.35 11.93
C GLY A 224 0.42 45.48 12.29
N PRO A 225 -0.03 46.74 12.45
CA PRO A 225 -1.10 47.48 11.80
C PRO A 225 -0.52 48.73 11.08
N GLU A 226 -0.30 48.70 9.76
CA GLU A 226 0.11 49.92 9.00
C GLU A 226 -0.98 50.52 8.12
N ASP A 227 -2.17 49.91 8.00
CA ASP A 227 -3.24 50.39 7.09
C ASP A 227 -4.37 51.15 7.80
N ALA A 228 -4.02 52.10 8.68
CA ALA A 228 -4.98 53.00 9.30
C ALA A 228 -4.58 54.48 9.18
N ALA A 229 -4.13 54.93 8.00
CA ALA A 229 -3.91 56.35 7.75
C ALA A 229 -3.95 56.74 6.26
N ALA A 230 -5.11 56.66 5.61
CA ALA A 230 -5.36 57.44 4.38
C ALA A 230 -6.84 57.49 4.00
N ALA A 231 -7.62 58.37 4.63
CA ALA A 231 -8.90 58.81 4.08
C ALA A 231 -9.07 60.31 4.35
N ALA A 232 -8.56 61.13 3.43
CA ALA A 232 -8.94 62.54 3.32
C ALA A 232 -9.54 62.76 1.91
N PRO A 233 -10.73 63.37 1.79
CA PRO A 233 -11.38 63.57 0.49
C PRO A 233 -10.74 64.75 -0.24
N ALA A 234 -10.49 64.59 -1.54
CA ALA A 234 -9.94 65.62 -2.42
C ALA A 234 -10.92 66.79 -2.61
N PRO A 235 -10.46 68.06 -2.63
CA PRO A 235 -11.30 69.18 -3.00
C PRO A 235 -11.40 69.31 -4.53
N MET A 236 -12.60 69.63 -5.01
CA MET A 236 -12.86 69.99 -6.40
C MET A 236 -12.45 71.44 -6.72
N ASP A 237 -12.17 71.63 -8.01
CA ASP A 237 -12.36 72.82 -8.85
C ASP A 237 -11.21 73.82 -9.12
N ILE A 238 -10.99 73.94 -10.45
CA ILE A 238 -10.58 75.07 -11.32
C ILE A 238 -9.13 75.54 -11.32
#